data_AF-L1L4P9-F1
#
_entry.id   AF-L1L4P9-F1
#
_cell.length_a   1.000
_cell.length_b   1.000
_cell.length_c   1.000
_cell.angle_alpha   90.00
_cell.angle_beta   90.00
_cell.angle_gamma   90.00
#
_symmetry.space_group_name_H-M   'P 1'
#
loop_
_entity.id
_entity.type
_entity.pdbx_description
1 polymer ?
#
loop_
_entity_poly.entity_id
_entity_poly.type
_entity_poly.pdbx_seq_one_letter_code
_entity_poly.pdbx_strand_id
1 'polypeptide(L)'
;MGWNPPLLRGGGCQFKSKGFGRAAENDRRRKAQAQRVREIYEDALERSSRVVVAGDLNDSMASAPIKLLLDTGLREAMTHESYGTGAPGTHGTGKRDEQKLDCLMFSPQLWDRVTNVGVERRGIWAPRTFDSFTTVTSKVNQASDHAALFADLDL
;
A
#
# COMPACT_ATOMS: atom_id res chain seq x y z
N MET A 1 -1.35 14.92 -35.62
CA MET A 1 -0.85 13.99 -34.58
C MET A 1 -1.24 14.57 -33.22
N GLY A 2 -2.26 14.00 -32.58
CA GLY A 2 -2.72 14.44 -31.27
C GLY A 2 -1.79 13.90 -30.19
N TRP A 3 -1.13 14.78 -29.46
CA TRP A 3 -0.35 14.44 -28.28
C TRP A 3 -1.35 14.15 -27.15
N ASN A 4 -1.51 12.88 -26.78
CA ASN A 4 -2.37 12.48 -25.67
C ASN A 4 -1.45 12.27 -24.46
N PRO A 5 -1.43 13.18 -23.46
CA PRO A 5 -0.56 13.00 -22.31
C PRO A 5 -0.95 11.69 -21.59
N PRO A 6 0.02 10.88 -21.13
CA PRO A 6 -0.29 9.65 -20.42
C PRO A 6 -1.01 10.00 -19.11
N LEU A 7 -2.31 9.76 -19.07
CA LEU A 7 -3.12 9.95 -17.87
C LEU A 7 -2.63 8.98 -16.79
N LEU A 8 -2.23 9.49 -15.62
CA LEU A 8 -2.13 8.67 -14.42
C LEU A 8 -3.52 8.18 -14.05
N ARG A 9 -3.67 6.87 -13.86
CA ARG A 9 -4.88 6.27 -13.30
C ARG A 9 -4.52 5.61 -11.97
N GLY A 10 -5.16 6.08 -10.90
CA GLY A 10 -5.08 5.48 -9.57
C GLY A 10 -6.36 4.73 -9.22
N GLY A 11 -6.23 3.54 -8.64
CA GLY A 11 -7.33 2.80 -8.01
C GLY A 11 -7.06 2.61 -6.52
N GLY A 12 -8.06 2.91 -5.67
CA GLY A 12 -8.03 2.63 -4.24
C GLY A 12 -8.72 1.30 -3.91
N CYS A 13 -8.12 0.46 -3.06
CA CYS A 13 -8.73 -0.79 -2.61
C CYS A 13 -8.73 -0.96 -1.08
N GLN A 14 -9.76 -1.60 -0.53
CA GLN A 14 -9.76 -2.04 0.87
C GLN A 14 -10.24 -3.48 0.94
N PHE A 15 -9.35 -4.38 1.36
CA PHE A 15 -9.60 -5.82 1.41
C PHE A 15 -10.23 -6.22 2.73
N LYS A 16 -10.83 -7.43 2.74
CA LYS A 16 -11.51 -7.96 3.93
C LYS A 16 -10.56 -8.10 5.13
N SER A 17 -10.81 -7.32 6.18
CA SER A 17 -10.11 -7.40 7.47
C SER A 17 -10.10 -8.80 8.09
N LYS A 18 -9.01 -9.11 8.80
CA LYS A 18 -8.76 -10.39 9.48
C LYS A 18 -9.65 -10.65 10.70
N GLY A 19 -10.26 -9.62 11.30
CA GLY A 19 -10.91 -9.73 12.62
C GLY A 19 -12.20 -10.58 12.65
N PHE A 20 -13.21 -10.21 11.85
CA PHE A 20 -14.54 -10.83 11.94
C PHE A 20 -14.72 -11.95 10.91
N GLY A 21 -15.29 -13.08 11.35
CA GLY A 21 -15.63 -14.24 10.50
C GLY A 21 -14.62 -15.40 10.57
N ARG A 22 -14.87 -16.47 9.81
CA ARG A 22 -13.96 -17.63 9.75
C ARG A 22 -12.72 -17.25 8.92
N ALA A 23 -11.53 -17.52 9.45
CA ALA A 23 -10.25 -17.20 8.79
C ALA A 23 -10.20 -17.66 7.32
N ALA A 24 -10.54 -18.93 7.07
CA ALA A 24 -10.55 -19.48 5.70
C ALA A 24 -11.50 -18.75 4.73
N GLU A 25 -12.62 -18.23 5.22
CA GLU A 25 -13.56 -17.46 4.41
C GLU A 25 -13.00 -16.06 4.11
N ASN A 26 -12.41 -15.41 5.11
CA ASN A 26 -11.75 -14.12 4.94
C ASN A 26 -10.59 -14.22 3.94
N ASP A 27 -9.78 -15.27 4.03
CA ASP A 27 -8.65 -15.52 3.11
C ASP A 27 -9.14 -15.75 1.68
N ARG A 28 -10.23 -16.53 1.51
CA ARG A 28 -10.86 -16.74 0.19
C ARG A 28 -11.38 -15.42 -0.40
N ARG A 29 -12.00 -14.57 0.42
CA ARG A 29 -12.47 -13.25 -0.01
C ARG A 29 -11.31 -12.35 -0.44
N ARG A 30 -10.22 -12.28 0.35
CA ARG A 30 -9.03 -11.51 -0.02
C ARG A 30 -8.39 -12.01 -1.31
N LYS A 31 -8.34 -13.33 -1.54
CA LYS A 31 -7.86 -13.90 -2.81
C LYS A 31 -8.72 -13.46 -4.00
N ALA A 32 -10.04 -13.52 -3.88
CA ALA A 32 -10.95 -13.08 -4.94
C ALA A 32 -10.82 -11.56 -5.21
N GLN A 33 -10.66 -10.75 -4.17
CA GLN A 33 -10.40 -9.31 -4.30
C GLN A 33 -9.05 -9.05 -5.02
N ALA A 34 -7.99 -9.77 -4.67
CA ALA A 34 -6.70 -9.66 -5.35
C ALA A 34 -6.78 -10.03 -6.84
N GLN A 35 -7.49 -11.11 -7.17
CA GLN A 35 -7.73 -11.50 -8.57
C GLN A 35 -8.45 -10.38 -9.33
N ARG A 36 -9.48 -9.78 -8.72
CA ARG A 36 -10.21 -8.68 -9.35
C ARG A 36 -9.35 -7.42 -9.52
N VAL A 37 -8.51 -7.08 -8.54
CA VAL A 37 -7.57 -5.95 -8.66
C VAL A 37 -6.55 -6.21 -9.77
N ARG A 38 -6.05 -7.45 -9.90
CA ARG A 38 -5.17 -7.86 -10.99
C ARG A 38 -5.82 -7.63 -12.36
N GLU A 39 -7.04 -8.12 -12.56
CA GLU A 39 -7.78 -7.92 -13.82
C GLU A 39 -7.92 -6.42 -14.15
N ILE A 40 -8.32 -5.61 -13.17
CA ILE A 40 -8.48 -4.16 -13.34
C ILE A 40 -7.13 -3.49 -13.68
N TYR A 41 -6.04 -3.94 -13.05
CA TYR A 41 -4.70 -3.45 -13.32
C TYR A 41 -4.25 -3.80 -14.74
N GLU A 42 -4.44 -5.05 -15.17
CA GLU A 42 -4.10 -5.51 -16.53
C GLU A 42 -4.92 -4.73 -17.58
N ASP A 43 -6.24 -4.56 -17.38
CA ASP A 43 -7.10 -3.72 -18.24
C ASP A 43 -6.69 -2.23 -18.23
N ALA A 44 -6.16 -1.73 -17.11
CA ALA A 44 -5.67 -0.36 -17.02
C ALA A 44 -4.35 -0.17 -17.79
N LEU A 45 -3.47 -1.18 -17.76
CA LEU A 45 -2.20 -1.16 -18.49
C LEU A 45 -2.38 -1.09 -20.01
N GLU A 46 -3.44 -1.69 -20.56
CA GLU A 46 -3.78 -1.56 -21.98
C GLU A 46 -4.06 -0.10 -22.40
N ARG A 47 -4.44 0.75 -21.44
CA ARG A 47 -4.84 2.15 -21.67
C ARG A 47 -3.79 3.16 -21.20
N SER A 48 -2.90 2.78 -20.29
CA SER A 48 -1.82 3.61 -19.77
C SER A 48 -0.72 2.74 -19.17
N SER A 49 0.53 3.02 -19.52
CA SER A 49 1.69 2.38 -18.90
C SER A 49 2.02 2.92 -17.49
N ARG A 50 1.32 3.98 -17.04
CA ARG A 50 1.48 4.63 -15.73
C ARG A 50 0.26 4.35 -14.85
N VAL A 51 0.30 3.25 -14.09
CA VAL A 51 -0.81 2.79 -13.24
C VAL A 51 -0.33 2.61 -11.80
N VAL A 52 -1.16 3.03 -10.85
CA VAL A 52 -0.95 2.83 -9.41
C VAL A 52 -2.04 1.93 -8.85
N VAL A 53 -1.65 0.95 -8.03
CA VAL A 53 -2.54 0.18 -7.16
C VAL A 53 -2.20 0.55 -5.72
N ALA A 54 -3.16 1.13 -5.00
CA ALA A 54 -2.96 1.55 -3.61
C ALA A 54 -4.14 1.13 -2.74
N GLY A 55 -3.89 0.86 -1.46
CA GLY A 55 -4.96 0.49 -0.55
C GLY A 55 -4.53 -0.32 0.67
N ASP A 56 -5.50 -0.67 1.50
CA ASP A 56 -5.32 -1.56 2.65
C ASP A 56 -5.64 -3.00 2.21
N LEU A 57 -4.60 -3.82 2.06
CA LEU A 57 -4.74 -5.21 1.64
C LEU A 57 -5.11 -6.14 2.79
N ASN A 58 -5.06 -5.65 4.04
CA ASN A 58 -5.37 -6.42 5.25
C ASN A 58 -4.68 -7.80 5.29
N ASP A 59 -3.49 -7.92 4.68
CA ASP A 59 -2.73 -9.15 4.62
C ASP A 59 -1.22 -8.91 4.55
N SER A 60 -0.44 -9.96 4.83
CA SER A 60 1.02 -9.90 4.76
C SER A 60 1.49 -9.92 3.31
N MET A 61 2.58 -9.21 3.02
CA MET A 61 3.26 -9.22 1.71
C MET A 61 3.65 -10.63 1.22
N ALA A 62 3.82 -11.59 2.14
CA ALA A 62 4.11 -12.99 1.80
C ALA A 62 2.85 -13.80 1.43
N SER A 63 1.66 -13.23 1.55
CA SER A 63 0.40 -13.94 1.30
C SER A 63 0.15 -14.19 -0.19
N ALA A 64 -0.52 -15.30 -0.50
CA ALA A 64 -0.87 -15.68 -1.87
C ALA A 64 -1.68 -14.60 -2.63
N PRO A 65 -2.64 -13.87 -2.02
CA PRO A 65 -3.32 -12.77 -2.69
C PRO A 65 -2.37 -11.65 -3.16
N ILE A 66 -1.42 -11.24 -2.32
CA ILE A 66 -0.48 -10.18 -2.67
C ILE A 66 0.50 -10.64 -3.76
N LYS A 67 0.94 -11.91 -3.69
CA LYS A 67 1.79 -12.49 -4.74
C LYS A 67 1.15 -12.42 -6.13
N LEU A 68 -0.16 -12.62 -6.24
CA LEU A 68 -0.86 -12.50 -7.53
C LEU A 68 -0.72 -11.11 -8.17
N LEU A 69 -0.63 -10.06 -7.35
CA LEU A 69 -0.41 -8.68 -7.81
C LEU A 69 1.05 -8.46 -8.17
N LEU A 70 2.00 -8.92 -7.35
CA LEU A 70 3.43 -8.79 -7.64
C LEU A 70 3.84 -9.55 -8.92
N ASP A 71 3.20 -10.68 -9.20
CA ASP A 71 3.42 -11.48 -10.42
C ASP A 71 3.03 -10.74 -11.72
N THR A 72 2.31 -9.61 -11.65
CA THR A 72 2.02 -8.76 -12.83
C THR A 72 3.15 -7.77 -13.16
N GLY A 73 4.23 -7.77 -12.37
CA GLY A 73 5.32 -6.80 -12.47
C GLY A 73 5.08 -5.51 -11.70
N LEU A 74 3.98 -5.40 -10.94
CA LEU A 74 3.81 -4.33 -9.96
C LEU A 74 4.96 -4.32 -8.95
N ARG A 75 5.49 -3.13 -8.67
CA ARG A 75 6.57 -2.93 -7.72
C ARG A 75 6.06 -2.19 -6.48
N GLU A 76 6.36 -2.72 -5.30
CA GLU A 76 5.83 -2.21 -4.03
C GLU A 76 6.73 -1.13 -3.45
N ALA A 77 6.13 -0.03 -3.00
CA ALA A 77 6.81 1.19 -2.60
C ALA A 77 7.90 0.96 -1.55
N MET A 78 7.63 0.23 -0.46
CA MET A 78 8.63 0.03 0.60
C MET A 78 9.78 -0.90 0.21
N THR A 79 9.77 -1.48 -1.00
CA THR A 79 10.93 -2.17 -1.58
C THR A 79 11.86 -1.23 -2.35
N HIS A 80 11.49 0.05 -2.49
CA HIS A 80 12.30 1.06 -3.15
C HIS A 80 13.53 1.40 -2.30
N GLU A 81 14.68 1.62 -2.95
CA GLU A 81 15.94 1.88 -2.24
C GLU A 81 15.89 3.12 -1.34
N SER A 82 15.13 4.14 -1.73
CA SER A 82 14.95 5.36 -0.94
C SER A 82 14.25 5.11 0.41
N TYR A 83 13.48 4.02 0.54
CA TYR A 83 12.87 3.65 1.81
C TYR A 83 13.90 3.07 2.80
N GLY A 84 14.95 2.43 2.27
CA GLY A 84 16.06 1.88 3.04
C GLY A 84 15.62 0.84 4.08
N THR A 85 16.12 0.97 5.31
CA THR A 85 15.84 0.07 6.44
C THR A 85 14.70 0.56 7.34
N GLY A 86 13.79 1.37 6.80
CA GLY A 86 12.63 1.87 7.52
C GLY A 86 11.77 0.75 8.12
N ALA A 87 11.10 1.04 9.25
CA ALA A 87 10.25 0.04 9.91
C ALA A 87 9.14 -0.46 8.96
N PRO A 88 8.83 -1.77 8.91
CA PRO A 88 8.00 -2.31 7.83
C PRO A 88 6.49 -2.00 7.99
N GLY A 89 6.03 -1.77 9.22
CA GLY A 89 4.61 -1.71 9.51
C GLY A 89 3.99 -0.33 9.27
N THR A 90 2.78 -0.32 8.72
CA THR A 90 1.93 0.86 8.56
C THR A 90 0.88 0.96 9.67
N HIS A 91 0.62 -0.11 10.41
CA HIS A 91 -0.38 -0.15 11.47
C HIS A 91 0.22 -0.09 12.88
N GLY A 92 -0.45 0.64 13.78
CA GLY A 92 -0.15 0.70 15.21
C GLY A 92 1.31 1.06 15.48
N THR A 93 2.06 0.12 16.05
CA THR A 93 3.49 0.34 16.41
C THR A 93 4.44 0.36 15.22
N GLY A 94 4.01 -0.08 14.03
CA GLY A 94 4.79 -0.06 12.80
C GLY A 94 6.06 -0.94 12.80
N LYS A 95 6.26 -1.79 13.81
CA LYS A 95 7.53 -2.49 14.06
C LYS A 95 7.68 -3.81 13.31
N ARG A 96 6.58 -4.45 12.93
CA ARG A 96 6.60 -5.82 12.41
C ARG A 96 5.92 -5.91 11.05
N ASP A 97 6.32 -6.90 10.27
CA ASP A 97 5.77 -7.15 8.93
C ASP A 97 4.27 -7.47 8.96
N GLU A 98 3.76 -8.08 10.03
CA GLU A 98 2.31 -8.32 10.15
C GLU A 98 1.51 -7.03 10.33
N GLN A 99 2.19 -5.92 10.63
CA GLN A 99 1.60 -4.58 10.73
C GLN A 99 1.72 -3.82 9.41
N LYS A 100 2.32 -4.40 8.36
CA LYS A 100 2.30 -3.84 7.00
C LYS A 100 0.99 -4.23 6.34
N LEU A 101 0.00 -3.36 6.46
CA LEU A 101 -1.35 -3.60 5.94
C LEU A 101 -1.64 -2.76 4.69
N ASP A 102 -1.05 -1.58 4.61
CA ASP A 102 -1.24 -0.64 3.50
C ASP A 102 -0.18 -0.89 2.42
N CYS A 103 -0.61 -0.88 1.16
CA CYS A 103 0.25 -1.01 0.00
C CYS A 103 0.17 0.21 -0.91
N LEU A 104 1.28 0.50 -1.55
CA LEU A 104 1.38 1.43 -2.66
C LEU A 104 2.26 0.74 -3.71
N MET A 105 1.68 0.40 -4.86
CA MET A 105 2.34 -0.35 -5.91
C MET A 105 2.26 0.37 -7.25
N PHE A 106 3.35 0.32 -8.00
CA PHE A 106 3.51 1.04 -9.26
C PHE A 106 3.73 0.09 -10.42
N SER A 107 3.15 0.41 -11.58
CA SER A 107 3.54 -0.23 -12.83
C SER A 107 5.03 -0.03 -13.11
N PRO A 108 5.70 -0.91 -13.87
CA PRO A 108 7.13 -0.82 -14.13
C PRO A 108 7.59 0.56 -14.63
N GLN A 109 6.87 1.16 -15.58
CA GLN A 109 7.25 2.46 -16.12
C GLN A 109 7.10 3.60 -15.11
N LEU A 110 6.12 3.50 -14.20
CA LEU A 110 5.90 4.50 -13.17
C LEU A 110 6.88 4.35 -12.00
N TRP A 111 7.32 3.12 -11.73
CA TRP A 111 8.37 2.83 -10.75
C TRP A 111 9.66 3.57 -11.06
N ASP A 112 10.06 3.63 -12.33
CA ASP A 112 11.28 4.34 -12.75
C ASP A 112 11.22 5.86 -12.50
N ARG A 113 10.05 6.38 -12.12
CA ARG A 113 9.83 7.78 -11.77
C ARG A 113 9.74 8.02 -10.27
N VAL A 114 9.75 6.97 -9.45
CA VAL A 114 9.73 7.10 -7.99
C VAL A 114 11.07 7.64 -7.53
N THR A 115 11.05 8.79 -6.85
CA THR A 115 12.27 9.43 -6.32
C THR A 115 12.42 9.23 -4.82
N ASN A 116 11.30 9.04 -4.13
CA ASN A 116 11.28 8.89 -2.69
C ASN A 116 10.07 8.06 -2.25
N VAL A 117 10.20 7.36 -1.13
CA VAL A 117 9.15 6.59 -0.48
C VAL A 117 9.27 6.81 1.01
N GLY A 118 8.15 7.09 1.67
CA GLY A 118 8.13 7.32 3.10
C GLY A 118 6.85 6.85 3.76
N VAL A 119 6.91 6.78 5.09
CA VAL A 119 5.74 6.46 5.92
C VAL A 119 5.64 7.47 7.05
N GLU A 120 4.58 8.27 7.04
CA GLU A 120 4.29 9.25 8.08
C GLU A 120 3.48 8.61 9.20
N ARG A 121 4.13 8.45 10.37
CA ARG A 121 3.57 7.75 11.54
C ARG A 121 3.15 8.68 12.66
N ARG A 122 3.50 9.96 12.62
CA ARG A 122 3.31 10.90 13.74
C ARG A 122 1.83 11.11 14.08
N GLY A 123 0.90 10.79 13.19
CA GLY A 123 -0.54 10.79 13.46
C GLY A 123 -1.03 9.65 14.35
N ILE A 124 -0.23 8.60 14.57
CA ILE A 124 -0.57 7.42 15.38
C ILE A 124 -0.06 7.61 16.81
N TRP A 125 -0.84 7.20 17.81
CA TRP A 125 -0.36 7.13 19.18
C TRP A 125 0.44 5.85 19.45
N ALA A 126 1.77 5.96 19.42
CA ALA A 126 2.67 4.86 19.71
C ALA A 126 3.92 5.32 20.50
N PRO A 127 3.75 5.74 21.77
CA PRO A 127 4.77 6.45 22.56
C PRO A 127 6.01 5.60 22.90
N ARG A 128 6.04 4.33 22.51
CA ARG A 128 7.17 3.40 22.72
C ARG A 128 7.93 3.08 21.43
N THR A 129 7.55 3.68 20.30
CA THR A 129 8.10 3.31 18.98
C THR A 129 8.53 4.49 18.13
N PHE A 130 7.79 5.59 18.14
CA PHE A 130 8.14 6.80 17.41
C PHE A 130 7.43 7.99 18.06
N ASP A 131 7.96 9.18 17.83
CA ASP A 131 7.35 10.42 18.30
C ASP A 131 6.07 10.69 17.51
N SER A 132 4.98 10.98 18.22
CA SER A 132 3.73 11.43 17.62
C SER A 132 3.71 12.95 17.50
N PHE A 133 2.79 13.51 16.71
CA PHE A 133 2.50 14.95 16.76
C PHE A 133 2.10 15.35 18.20
N THR A 134 2.43 16.57 18.61
CA THR A 134 2.19 17.05 19.98
C THR A 134 0.71 17.04 20.40
N THR A 135 -0.20 17.08 19.42
CA THR A 135 -1.65 16.97 19.63
C THR A 135 -2.13 15.53 19.84
N VAL A 136 -1.31 14.53 19.50
CA VAL A 136 -1.60 13.11 19.68
C VAL A 136 -1.01 12.67 21.02
N THR A 137 -1.84 12.71 22.07
CA THR A 137 -1.45 12.41 23.46
C THR A 137 -2.03 11.10 24.00
N SER A 138 -2.90 10.44 23.22
CA SER A 138 -3.52 9.16 23.56
C SER A 138 -4.05 8.44 22.31
N LYS A 139 -4.50 7.18 22.46
CA LYS A 139 -5.20 6.48 21.36
C LYS A 139 -6.49 7.17 20.93
N VAL A 140 -7.11 7.96 21.81
CA VAL A 140 -8.41 8.60 21.56
C VAL A 140 -8.28 9.80 20.62
N ASN A 141 -7.13 10.48 20.62
CA ASN A 141 -6.89 11.66 19.79
C ASN A 141 -5.86 11.42 18.67
N GLN A 142 -5.48 10.17 18.44
CA GLN A 142 -4.71 9.83 17.25
C GLN A 142 -5.56 10.11 15.99
N ALA A 143 -4.91 10.57 14.92
CA ALA A 143 -5.60 10.84 13.66
C ALA A 143 -6.03 9.54 12.96
N SER A 144 -5.26 8.47 13.16
CA SER A 144 -5.49 7.14 12.60
C SER A 144 -4.67 6.10 13.38
N ASP A 145 -5.03 4.83 13.33
CA ASP A 145 -4.16 3.71 13.71
C ASP A 145 -3.32 3.18 12.52
N HIS A 146 -3.54 3.70 11.32
CA HIS A 146 -2.72 3.49 10.12
C HIS A 146 -1.89 4.73 9.78
N ALA A 147 -0.67 4.49 9.34
CA ALA A 147 0.27 5.49 8.87
C ALA A 147 0.00 5.83 7.40
N ALA A 148 0.37 7.04 6.99
CA ALA A 148 0.31 7.40 5.57
C ALA A 148 1.57 6.88 4.87
N LEU A 149 1.42 5.87 4.01
CA LEU A 149 2.44 5.45 3.04
C LEU A 149 2.36 6.35 1.81
N PHE A 150 3.48 6.95 1.42
CA PHE A 150 3.54 7.88 0.29
C PHE A 150 4.79 7.64 -0.57
N ALA A 151 4.74 8.15 -1.79
CA ALA A 151 5.89 8.22 -2.69
C ALA A 151 5.86 9.54 -3.47
N ASP A 152 7.05 10.07 -3.76
CA ASP A 152 7.25 11.22 -4.63
C ASP A 152 7.65 10.72 -6.03
N LEU A 153 7.10 11.35 -7.08
CA LEU A 153 7.30 10.95 -8.47
C LEU A 153 7.74 12.14 -9.35
N ASP A 154 8.64 11.88 -10.29
CA ASP A 154 9.09 12.82 -11.33
C ASP A 154 8.44 12.50 -12.70
N LEU A 155 7.40 13.26 -13.11
CA LEU A 155 6.42 12.86 -14.13
C LEU A 155 6.48 13.58 -15.48
#